data_AF-X0YT08-F1
#
_entry.id   AF-X0YT08-F1
#
_cell.length_a   1.000
_cell.length_b   1.000
_cell.length_c   1.000
_cell.angle_alpha   90.00
_cell.angle_beta   90.00
_cell.angle_gamma   90.00
#
_symmetry.space_group_name_H-M   'P 1'
#
loop_
_entity.id
_entity.type
_entity.pdbx_description
1 polymer ?
#
loop_
_entity_poly.entity_id
_entity_poly.type
_entity_poly.pdbx_seq_one_letter_code
_entity_poly.pdbx_strand_id
1 'polypeptide(L)' 'MVKSPTRSSYSYESPFQKMHMYEIKDRATIFYDLNYPKSEAKKRIKQNIEWEFDFFPMPDFYKEVDKIVDFVYGEPKKGS' A
#
# COMPACT_ATOMS: atom_id res chain seq x y z
N MET A 1 -5.39 -0.37 27.79
CA MET A 1 -6.18 -0.81 26.61
C MET A 1 -5.95 0.21 25.51
N VAL A 2 -5.11 -0.11 24.53
CA VAL A 2 -4.80 0.80 23.42
C VAL A 2 -5.94 0.71 22.41
N LYS A 3 -6.65 1.81 22.18
CA LYS A 3 -7.72 1.90 21.17
C LYS A 3 -7.09 1.80 19.78
N SER A 4 -7.17 0.62 19.17
CA SER A 4 -6.82 0.42 17.76
C SER A 4 -7.69 1.32 16.88
N PRO A 5 -7.13 1.96 15.84
CA PRO A 5 -7.90 2.84 14.97
C PRO A 5 -9.05 2.07 14.32
N THR A 6 -10.25 2.61 14.47
CA THR A 6 -11.51 2.09 13.94
C THR A 6 -11.46 1.95 12.43
N ARG A 7 -11.81 0.75 11.93
CA ARG A 7 -12.08 0.35 10.54
C ARG A 7 -12.26 1.53 9.57
N SER A 8 -11.19 1.91 8.88
CA SER A 8 -11.23 2.91 7.81
C SER A 8 -11.63 2.25 6.48
N SER A 9 -12.78 2.69 5.94
CA SER A 9 -13.12 3.00 4.53
C SER A 9 -12.72 2.11 3.34
N TYR A 10 -12.16 0.92 3.52
CA TYR A 10 -11.86 0.01 2.40
C TYR A 10 -12.88 -1.12 2.32
N SER A 11 -13.63 -1.17 1.21
CA SER A 11 -14.46 -2.31 0.83
C SER A 11 -13.53 -3.46 0.40
N TYR A 12 -13.34 -4.46 1.26
CA TYR A 12 -12.56 -5.65 0.93
C TYR A 12 -13.49 -6.66 0.26
N GLU A 13 -13.32 -6.92 -1.03
CA GLU A 13 -14.19 -7.88 -1.75
C GLU A 13 -13.73 -9.33 -1.52
N SER A 14 -12.47 -9.56 -1.11
CA SER A 14 -11.98 -10.89 -0.75
C SER A 14 -10.79 -10.86 0.24
N PRO A 15 -10.52 -11.97 0.98
CA PRO A 15 -9.31 -12.13 1.79
C PRO A 15 -8.01 -11.91 1.00
N PHE A 16 -8.01 -12.29 -0.29
CA PHE A 16 -6.90 -12.09 -1.22
C PHE A 16 -6.62 -10.60 -1.46
N GLN A 17 -7.65 -9.81 -1.78
CA GLN A 17 -7.49 -8.36 -1.94
C GLN A 17 -7.00 -7.72 -0.64
N LYS A 18 -7.57 -8.12 0.52
CA LYS A 18 -7.16 -7.60 1.82
C LYS A 18 -5.67 -7.86 2.10
N MET A 19 -5.19 -9.06 1.81
CA MET A 19 -3.78 -9.43 1.99
C MET A 19 -2.85 -8.53 1.15
N HIS A 20 -3.13 -8.36 -0.14
CA HIS A 20 -2.29 -7.52 -1.01
C HIS A 20 -2.36 -6.03 -0.65
N MET A 21 -3.49 -5.54 -0.15
CA MET A 21 -3.57 -4.17 0.37
C MET A 21 -2.67 -3.95 1.59
N TYR A 22 -2.53 -4.95 2.47
CA TYR A 22 -1.55 -4.88 3.56
C TYR A 22 -0.12 -4.93 3.05
N GLU A 23 0.17 -5.79 2.08
CA GLU A 23 1.49 -5.87 1.47
C GLU A 23 1.91 -4.55 0.80
N ILE A 24 0.99 -3.90 0.08
CA ILE A 24 1.22 -2.56 -0.49
C ILE A 24 1.55 -1.56 0.62
N LYS A 25 0.80 -1.59 1.73
CA LYS A 25 1.04 -0.71 2.88
C LYS A 25 2.42 -0.97 3.50
N ASP A 26 2.77 -2.22 3.74
CA ASP A 26 4.05 -2.59 4.37
C ASP A 26 5.24 -2.18 3.48
N ARG A 27 5.15 -2.43 2.17
CA ARG A 27 6.14 -1.96 1.18
C ARG A 27 6.26 -0.43 1.20
N ALA A 28 5.13 0.29 1.23
CA ALA A 28 5.12 1.74 1.30
C ALA A 28 5.74 2.28 2.60
N THR A 29 5.50 1.63 3.74
CA THR A 29 6.12 1.99 5.03
C THR A 29 7.63 1.80 4.99
N ILE A 30 8.12 0.69 4.43
CA ILE A 30 9.57 0.46 4.24
C ILE A 30 10.19 1.58 3.40
N PHE A 31 9.58 1.94 2.26
CA PHE A 31 10.07 3.03 1.43
C PHE A 31 10.06 4.38 2.15
N TYR A 32 9.02 4.66 2.91
CA TYR A 32 8.91 5.89 3.69
C TYR A 32 10.01 6.00 4.76
N ASP A 33 10.24 4.93 5.52
CA ASP A 33 11.27 4.85 6.56
C ASP A 33 12.67 5.05 5.97
N LEU A 34 12.91 4.53 4.77
CA LEU A 34 14.17 4.69 4.01
C LEU A 34 14.33 6.06 3.33
N ASN A 35 13.44 7.03 3.56
CA ASN A 35 13.42 8.33 2.84
C ASN A 35 13.31 8.19 1.31
N TYR A 36 12.74 7.09 0.82
CA TYR A 36 12.57 6.89 -0.61
C TYR A 36 11.52 7.87 -1.15
N PRO A 37 11.73 8.50 -2.33
CA PRO A 37 10.77 9.47 -2.86
C PRO A 37 9.38 8.86 -3.10
N LYS A 38 8.32 9.57 -2.72
CA LYS A 38 6.93 9.08 -2.82
C LYS A 38 6.56 8.66 -4.24
N SER A 39 6.93 9.46 -5.24
CA SER A 39 6.66 9.17 -6.66
C SER A 39 7.33 7.87 -7.11
N GLU A 40 8.57 7.64 -6.68
CA GLU A 40 9.32 6.43 -6.98
C GLU A 40 8.75 5.22 -6.22
N ALA A 41 8.31 5.38 -4.98
CA ALA A 41 7.63 4.31 -4.23
C ALA A 41 6.35 3.84 -4.94
N LYS A 42 5.50 4.77 -5.39
CA LYS A 42 4.29 4.45 -6.18
C LYS A 42 4.65 3.66 -7.43
N LYS A 43 5.62 4.15 -8.20
CA LYS A 43 6.09 3.51 -9.43
C LYS A 43 6.61 2.09 -9.16
N ARG A 44 7.48 1.94 -8.15
CA ARG A 44 8.10 0.65 -7.81
C ARG A 44 7.07 -0.38 -7.36
N ILE A 45 6.11 0.00 -6.53
CA ILE A 45 5.06 -0.91 -6.06
C ILE A 45 4.16 -1.34 -7.22
N LYS A 46 3.76 -0.41 -8.11
CA LYS A 46 2.98 -0.74 -9.31
C LYS A 46 3.73 -1.72 -10.23
N GLN A 47 5.01 -1.46 -10.48
CA GLN A 47 5.86 -2.36 -11.28
C GLN A 47 5.97 -3.77 -10.67
N ASN A 48 6.10 -3.87 -9.35
CA ASN A 48 6.13 -5.18 -8.69
C ASN A 48 4.81 -5.94 -8.91
N ILE A 49 3.66 -5.27 -8.78
CA ILE A 49 2.35 -5.91 -9.01
C ILE A 49 2.19 -6.27 -10.49
N GLU A 50 2.61 -5.40 -11.42
CA GLU A 50 2.60 -5.72 -12.85
C GLU A 50 3.41 -6.98 -13.16
N TRP A 51 4.59 -7.14 -12.54
CA TRP A 51 5.39 -8.35 -12.69
C TRP A 51 4.75 -9.59 -12.05
N GLU A 52 4.13 -9.44 -10.88
CA GLU A 52 3.43 -10.54 -10.20
C GLU A 52 2.22 -11.05 -11.01
N PHE A 53 1.60 -10.17 -11.81
CA PHE A 53 0.39 -10.46 -12.58
C PHE A 53 0.61 -10.38 -14.10
N ASP A 54 1.85 -10.47 -14.61
CA ASP A 54 2.17 -10.28 -16.04
C ASP A 54 1.40 -11.24 -16.98
N PHE A 55 1.03 -12.41 -16.48
CA PHE A 55 0.26 -13.43 -17.22
C PHE A 55 -1.23 -13.49 -16.85
N PHE A 56 -1.72 -12.56 -16.01
CA PHE A 56 -3.07 -12.55 -15.50
C PHE A 56 -3.73 -11.17 -15.70
N PRO A 57 -5.07 -11.10 -15.68
CA PRO A 57 -5.75 -9.81 -15.60
C PRO A 57 -5.29 -9.04 -14.35
N MET A 58 -5.06 -7.74 -14.52
CA MET A 58 -4.66 -6.87 -13.42
C MET A 58 -5.72 -6.90 -12.31
N PRO A 59 -5.32 -7.13 -11.04
CA PRO A 59 -6.28 -7.24 -9.96
C PRO A 59 -6.85 -5.88 -9.56
N ASP A 60 -8.10 -5.88 -9.06
CA ASP A 60 -8.80 -4.65 -8.65
C ASP A 60 -8.06 -3.81 -7.62
N PHE A 61 -7.30 -4.44 -6.71
CA PHE A 61 -6.55 -3.71 -5.69
C PHE A 61 -5.41 -2.85 -6.27
N TYR A 62 -5.01 -3.07 -7.54
CA TYR A 62 -3.99 -2.26 -8.21
C TYR A 62 -4.37 -0.77 -8.23
N LYS A 63 -5.66 -0.46 -8.37
CA LYS A 63 -6.16 0.93 -8.35
C LYS A 63 -5.99 1.63 -6.99
N GLU A 64 -5.83 0.87 -5.91
CA GLU A 64 -5.69 1.39 -4.55
C GLU A 64 -4.24 1.76 -4.19
N VAL A 65 -3.24 1.40 -5.02
CA VAL A 65 -1.82 1.59 -4.71
C VAL A 65 -1.50 3.05 -4.39
N ASP A 66 -1.94 3.99 -5.22
CA ASP A 66 -1.63 5.41 -5.03
C ASP A 66 -2.21 5.94 -3.72
N LYS A 67 -3.45 5.54 -3.40
CA LYS A 67 -4.17 5.94 -2.19
C LYS A 67 -3.49 5.40 -0.93
N ILE A 68 -3.04 4.14 -0.95
CA ILE A 68 -2.33 3.52 0.18
C ILE A 68 -0.96 4.19 0.37
N VAL A 69 -0.22 4.46 -0.70
CA VAL A 69 1.09 5.13 -0.60
C VAL A 69 0.93 6.57 -0.10
N ASP A 70 -0.05 7.32 -0.62
CA ASP A 70 -0.32 8.68 -0.13
C ASP A 70 -0.72 8.70 1.34
N PHE A 71 -1.49 7.70 1.79
CA PHE A 71 -1.82 7.54 3.20
C PHE A 71 -0.56 7.38 4.06
N VAL A 72 0.35 6.47 3.71
CA VAL A 72 1.60 6.23 4.48
C VAL A 72 2.50 7.47 4.50
N TYR A 73 2.68 8.13 3.35
CA TYR A 73 3.55 9.31 3.25
C TYR A 73 2.94 10.57 3.85
N GLY A 74 1.64 10.57 4.16
CA GLY A 74 0.97 11.65 4.88
C GLY A 74 1.08 11.53 6.40
N GLU A 75 1.51 10.39 6.93
CA GLU A 75 1.70 10.19 8.38
C GLU A 75 3.03 10.82 8.85
N PRO A 76 3.08 11.43 10.05
CA PRO A 76 4.33 11.90 10.62
C PRO A 76 5.28 10.71 10.84
N LYS A 77 6.58 10.91 10.54
CA LYS A 77 7.59 9.86 10.77
C LYS A 77 7.60 9.46 12.23
N LYS A 78 7.54 8.16 12.49
CA LYS A 78 7.75 7.64 13.84
C LYS A 78 9.20 7.91 14.23
N GLY A 79 9.41 8.86 15.13
CA GLY A 79 10.73 9.24 15.64
C GLY A 79 11.23 10.64 15.22
N SER A 80 10.36 11.50 14.67
CA SER A 80 10.61 12.95 14.58
C SER A 80 10.11 13.70 15.80
#